data_AF-A0A7S3KBA3-F1
#
_entry.id   AF-A0A7S3KBA3-F1
#
_cell.length_a   1.000
_cell.length_b   1.000
_cell.length_c   1.000
_cell.angle_alpha   90.00
_cell.angle_beta   90.00
_cell.angle_gamma   90.00
#
_symmetry.space_group_name_H-M   'P 1'
#
loop_
_entity.id
_entity.type
_entity.pdbx_description
1 polymer ?
#
loop_
_entity_poly.entity_id
_entity_poly.type
_entity_poly.pdbx_seq_one_letter_code
_entity_poly.pdbx_strand_id
1 'polypeptide(L)'
;KTAGGKDTPSKMKYLSPSKIKFRAAVNKVIDQNRQRREKARKNWFTLQTSLISLRVIPEKEMEELLQDEDYTQIKALTSFITATLVLMFSVSSFVYTLEAFQRLGANKNQIDYVFDNWKTPFLEDILVVDPYQTCPEGYEYLLDSKWAGTVSGCLCQATENRRSKLTIGSCNIKEHRKGCHTIKETPESSSHWIHNSTLCGKRSSLNFLELQKPDAENKCEIGLKMCGNTLHDFKFATCVPTDSPCPITDLAVSSTQSPSLGKNYEKIALSDSQTLYYSRNSSHLPVAELKLTEGSPCIEVHEFDHATRSRFKKLSRNIKKGCNTILENDVLYDERYRFVTSEDNYEIIKSQAHWEKAWGKASTMNLYQRSYIQWGSEC
;
A
#
# COMPACT_ATOMS: atom_id res chain seq x y z
N LYS A 1 -6.66 34.49 44.55
CA LYS A 1 -7.64 34.10 43.51
C LYS A 1 -6.99 33.04 42.62
N THR A 2 -7.11 31.79 43.02
CA THR A 2 -6.60 30.61 42.30
C THR A 2 -7.68 30.15 41.30
N ALA A 3 -7.41 30.25 40.01
CA ALA A 3 -8.30 29.78 38.96
C ALA A 3 -7.88 28.35 38.57
N GLY A 4 -8.66 27.37 39.04
CA GLY A 4 -8.53 25.97 38.63
C GLY A 4 -9.05 25.76 37.21
N GLY A 5 -8.16 25.39 36.30
CA GLY A 5 -8.50 24.94 34.95
C GLY A 5 -9.09 23.53 35.02
N LYS A 6 -10.33 23.39 34.53
CA LYS A 6 -10.99 22.08 34.36
C LYS A 6 -10.46 21.43 33.08
N ASP A 7 -9.69 20.36 33.24
CA ASP A 7 -9.36 19.45 32.15
C ASP A 7 -10.65 18.82 31.60
N THR A 8 -10.88 19.01 30.30
CA THR A 8 -11.95 18.32 29.58
C THR A 8 -11.37 17.05 28.95
N PRO A 9 -11.98 15.87 29.19
CA PRO A 9 -11.44 14.62 28.70
C PRO A 9 -11.53 14.54 27.18
N SER A 10 -10.38 14.22 26.57
CA SER A 10 -10.21 14.01 25.13
C SER A 10 -11.18 12.92 24.64
N LYS A 11 -12.06 13.28 23.70
CA LYS A 11 -13.03 12.37 23.09
C LYS A 11 -12.28 11.33 22.24
N MET A 12 -12.03 10.15 22.82
CA MET A 12 -11.67 8.95 22.07
C MET A 12 -12.73 8.68 20.99
N LYS A 13 -12.31 8.64 19.72
CA LYS A 13 -13.15 8.18 18.62
C LYS A 13 -13.41 6.68 18.81
N TYR A 14 -14.56 6.34 19.38
CA TYR A 14 -15.05 4.97 19.43
C TYR A 14 -15.21 4.43 18.00
N LEU A 15 -14.46 3.38 17.67
CA LEU A 15 -14.71 2.57 16.48
C LEU A 15 -16.17 2.10 16.52
N SER A 16 -16.88 2.22 15.40
CA SER A 16 -18.28 1.78 15.35
C SER A 16 -18.37 0.30 15.75
N PRO A 17 -19.38 -0.10 16.56
CA PRO A 17 -19.54 -1.48 17.01
C PRO A 17 -19.54 -2.53 15.87
N SER A 18 -19.90 -2.11 14.65
CA SER A 18 -19.86 -2.94 13.44
C SER A 18 -18.43 -3.33 13.01
N LYS A 19 -17.46 -2.41 13.09
CA LYS A 19 -16.06 -2.70 12.72
C LYS A 19 -15.38 -3.64 13.71
N ILE A 20 -15.72 -3.53 15.00
CA ILE A 20 -15.21 -4.41 16.05
C ILE A 20 -15.69 -5.86 15.82
N LYS A 21 -16.98 -6.04 15.49
CA LYS A 21 -17.54 -7.38 15.20
C LYS A 21 -16.94 -8.00 13.94
N PHE A 22 -16.71 -7.22 12.90
CA PHE A 22 -16.08 -7.71 11.66
C PHE A 22 -14.65 -8.20 11.91
N ARG A 23 -13.82 -7.39 12.59
CA ARG A 23 -12.44 -7.78 12.92
C ARG A 23 -12.38 -9.04 13.79
N ALA A 24 -13.29 -9.19 14.75
CA ALA A 24 -13.38 -10.40 15.56
C ALA A 24 -13.77 -11.64 14.73
N ALA A 25 -14.68 -11.49 13.75
CA ALA A 25 -15.06 -12.58 12.86
C ALA A 25 -13.92 -13.00 11.93
N VAL A 26 -13.19 -12.04 11.35
CA VAL A 26 -12.02 -12.31 10.50
C VAL A 26 -10.93 -13.04 11.29
N ASN A 27 -10.58 -12.55 12.48
CA ASN A 27 -9.57 -13.19 13.32
C ASN A 27 -9.97 -14.64 13.67
N LYS A 28 -11.26 -14.89 13.96
CA LYS A 28 -11.76 -16.24 14.22
C LYS A 28 -11.59 -17.19 13.04
N VAL A 29 -11.82 -16.71 11.80
CA VAL A 29 -11.62 -17.50 10.58
C VAL A 29 -10.14 -17.79 10.35
N ILE A 30 -9.27 -16.80 10.56
CA ILE A 30 -7.81 -16.97 10.47
C ILE A 30 -7.32 -18.03 11.47
N ASP A 31 -7.75 -17.95 12.73
CA ASP A 31 -7.37 -18.92 13.77
C ASP A 31 -7.86 -20.33 13.45
N GLN A 32 -9.09 -20.48 12.94
CA GLN A 32 -9.62 -21.77 12.50
C GLN A 32 -8.81 -22.36 11.34
N ASN A 33 -8.41 -21.54 10.36
CA ASN A 33 -7.57 -21.98 9.26
C ASN A 33 -6.16 -22.36 9.72
N ARG A 34 -5.57 -21.62 10.67
CA ARG A 34 -4.29 -21.95 11.30
C ARG A 34 -4.34 -23.32 12.00
N GLN A 35 -5.36 -23.56 12.82
CA GLN A 35 -5.55 -24.84 13.51
C GLN A 35 -5.73 -26.01 12.54
N ARG A 36 -6.47 -25.81 11.43
CA ARG A 36 -6.62 -26.82 10.38
C ARG A 36 -5.29 -27.16 9.71
N ARG A 37 -4.47 -26.17 9.39
CA ARG A 37 -3.13 -26.37 8.81
C ARG A 37 -2.18 -27.08 9.78
N GLU A 38 -2.19 -26.71 11.06
CA GLU A 38 -1.39 -27.38 12.08
C GLU A 38 -1.81 -28.85 12.28
N LYS A 39 -3.12 -29.14 12.29
CA LYS A 39 -3.63 -30.51 12.36
C LYS A 39 -3.25 -31.33 11.13
N ALA A 40 -3.36 -30.75 9.93
CA ALA A 40 -2.95 -31.41 8.69
C ALA A 40 -1.44 -31.70 8.68
N ARG A 41 -0.58 -30.76 9.13
CA ARG A 41 0.87 -30.98 9.29
C ARG A 41 1.17 -32.11 10.28
N LYS A 42 0.52 -32.12 11.45
CA LYS A 42 0.71 -33.19 12.45
C LYS A 42 0.34 -34.55 11.87
N ASN A 43 -0.82 -34.66 11.22
CA ASN A 43 -1.25 -35.91 10.58
C ASN A 43 -0.29 -36.37 9.47
N TRP A 44 0.23 -35.44 8.67
CA TRP A 44 1.21 -35.76 7.62
C TRP A 44 2.53 -36.26 8.20
N PHE A 45 3.04 -35.64 9.27
CA PHE A 45 4.23 -36.11 9.98
C PHE A 45 4.03 -37.51 10.59
N THR A 46 2.87 -37.78 11.20
CA THR A 46 2.56 -39.11 11.74
C THR A 46 2.51 -40.16 10.63
N LEU A 47 1.94 -39.84 9.46
CA LEU A 47 1.95 -40.73 8.30
C LEU A 47 3.36 -41.00 7.78
N GLN A 48 4.22 -39.98 7.71
CA GLN A 48 5.62 -40.16 7.31
C GLN A 48 6.39 -41.03 8.31
N THR A 49 6.25 -40.80 9.61
CA THR A 49 6.97 -41.58 10.62
C THR A 49 6.49 -43.04 10.64
N SER A 50 5.19 -43.29 10.48
CA SER A 50 4.66 -44.65 10.34
C SER A 50 5.17 -45.37 9.09
N LEU A 51 5.31 -44.66 7.96
CA LEU A 51 5.89 -45.23 6.72
C LEU A 51 7.40 -45.50 6.84
N ILE A 52 8.14 -44.68 7.60
CA ILE A 52 9.57 -44.89 7.87
C ILE A 52 9.76 -46.07 8.84
N SER A 53 8.90 -46.25 9.84
CA SER A 53 8.99 -47.40 10.75
C SER A 53 8.71 -48.75 10.10
N LEU A 54 7.98 -48.77 8.96
CA LEU A 54 7.81 -49.99 8.15
C LEU A 54 9.09 -50.38 7.37
N ARG A 55 10.12 -49.52 7.35
CA ARG A 55 11.39 -49.75 6.64
C ARG A 55 12.50 -50.38 7.49
N VAL A 56 12.21 -50.80 8.72
CA VAL A 56 13.19 -51.40 9.64
C VAL A 56 12.75 -52.79 10.07
N ILE A 57 12.56 -53.69 9.11
CA ILE A 57 12.82 -55.11 9.34
C ILE A 57 14.22 -55.33 8.76
N PRO A 58 15.22 -55.78 9.55
CA PRO A 58 16.57 -55.97 9.04
C PRO A 58 16.52 -56.96 7.87
N GLU A 59 17.02 -56.51 6.70
CA GLU A 59 17.00 -57.23 5.42
C GLU A 59 17.42 -58.71 5.55
N LYS A 60 18.31 -58.98 6.50
CA LYS A 60 18.84 -60.32 6.81
C LYS A 60 17.84 -61.30 7.44
N GLU A 61 16.89 -60.85 8.27
CA GLU A 61 15.91 -61.76 8.89
C GLU A 61 14.76 -62.12 7.94
N MET A 62 14.51 -61.27 6.93
CA MET A 62 13.49 -61.53 5.92
C MET A 62 13.96 -62.48 4.81
N GLU A 63 15.27 -62.52 4.54
CA GLU A 63 15.89 -63.47 3.58
C GLU A 63 15.82 -64.93 4.07
N GLU A 64 15.77 -65.18 5.38
CA GLU A 64 15.81 -66.54 5.94
C GLU A 64 14.41 -67.20 6.05
N LEU A 65 13.33 -66.44 5.97
CA LEU A 65 11.95 -66.90 6.21
C LEU A 65 11.09 -67.09 4.95
N LEU A 66 11.56 -66.64 3.78
CA LEU A 66 10.84 -66.75 2.50
C LEU A 66 11.59 -67.68 1.57
N GLN A 67 10.92 -68.70 1.02
CA GLN A 67 11.48 -69.52 -0.07
C GLN A 67 11.86 -68.61 -1.25
N ASP A 68 13.02 -68.86 -1.86
CA ASP A 68 13.73 -67.97 -2.83
C ASP A 68 12.84 -67.38 -3.95
N GLU A 69 11.81 -68.10 -4.39
CA GLU A 69 10.93 -67.64 -5.47
C GLU A 69 9.99 -66.50 -5.05
N ASP A 70 9.43 -66.54 -3.82
CA ASP A 70 8.48 -65.52 -3.34
C ASP A 70 9.19 -64.20 -2.98
N TYR A 71 10.43 -64.28 -2.47
CA TYR A 71 11.23 -63.11 -2.14
C TYR A 71 11.52 -62.24 -3.38
N THR A 72 11.84 -62.89 -4.50
CA THR A 72 12.13 -62.20 -5.77
C THR A 72 10.90 -61.44 -6.29
N GLN A 73 9.70 -62.03 -6.18
CA GLN A 73 8.45 -61.38 -6.58
C GLN A 73 8.11 -60.18 -5.68
N ILE A 74 8.26 -60.31 -4.35
CA ILE A 74 7.98 -59.23 -3.40
C ILE A 74 8.95 -58.05 -3.60
N LYS A 75 10.23 -58.32 -3.83
CA LYS A 75 11.24 -57.30 -4.10
C LYS A 75 10.95 -56.55 -5.40
N ALA A 76 10.57 -57.27 -6.45
CA ALA A 76 10.16 -56.67 -7.72
C ALA A 76 8.92 -55.77 -7.55
N LEU A 77 7.90 -56.25 -6.83
CA LEU A 77 6.68 -55.49 -6.56
C LEU A 77 6.95 -54.22 -5.74
N THR A 78 7.78 -54.32 -4.70
CA THR A 78 8.14 -53.18 -3.85
C THR A 78 8.98 -52.16 -4.62
N SER A 79 9.91 -52.62 -5.46
CA SER A 79 10.67 -51.76 -6.36
C SER A 79 9.75 -51.02 -7.35
N PHE A 80 8.78 -51.71 -7.95
CA PHE A 80 7.81 -51.10 -8.84
C PHE A 80 6.92 -50.05 -8.14
N ILE A 81 6.40 -50.37 -6.95
CA ILE A 81 5.58 -49.46 -6.15
C ILE A 81 6.39 -48.22 -5.77
N THR A 82 7.63 -48.39 -5.28
CA THR A 82 8.48 -47.27 -4.90
C THR A 82 8.84 -46.38 -6.08
N ALA A 83 9.17 -46.96 -7.25
CA ALA A 83 9.41 -46.20 -8.47
C ALA A 83 8.17 -45.39 -8.90
N THR A 84 6.98 -45.99 -8.82
CA THR A 84 5.72 -45.32 -9.15
C THR A 84 5.40 -44.17 -8.19
N LEU A 85 5.61 -44.35 -6.88
CA LEU A 85 5.42 -43.30 -5.87
C LEU A 85 6.39 -42.14 -6.07
N VAL A 86 7.66 -42.42 -6.35
CA VAL A 86 8.66 -41.39 -6.65
C VAL A 86 8.26 -40.61 -7.89
N LEU A 87 7.83 -41.29 -8.96
CA LEU A 87 7.35 -40.63 -10.18
C LEU A 87 6.14 -39.73 -9.91
N MET A 88 5.14 -40.20 -9.17
CA MET A 88 3.97 -39.40 -8.81
C MET A 88 4.34 -38.18 -7.96
N PHE A 89 5.27 -38.33 -7.02
CA PHE A 89 5.76 -37.22 -6.20
C PHE A 89 6.53 -36.18 -7.04
N SER A 90 7.39 -36.63 -7.96
CA SER A 90 8.12 -35.76 -8.88
C SER A 90 7.17 -34.98 -9.81
N VAL A 91 6.16 -35.65 -10.39
CA VAL A 91 5.14 -34.99 -11.23
C VAL A 91 4.35 -33.97 -10.42
N SER A 92 3.90 -34.34 -9.22
CA SER A 92 3.14 -33.43 -8.34
C SER A 92 3.98 -32.21 -7.95
N SER A 93 5.24 -32.42 -7.55
CA SER A 93 6.17 -31.34 -7.23
C SER A 93 6.37 -30.41 -8.42
N PHE A 94 6.54 -30.95 -9.63
CA PHE A 94 6.68 -30.13 -10.84
C PHE A 94 5.43 -29.28 -11.12
N VAL A 95 4.24 -29.87 -11.00
CA VAL A 95 2.96 -29.14 -11.15
C VAL A 95 2.84 -28.03 -10.11
N TYR A 96 3.16 -28.30 -8.84
CA TYR A 96 3.14 -27.28 -7.79
C TYR A 96 4.18 -26.17 -8.02
N THR A 97 5.38 -26.50 -8.49
CA THR A 97 6.39 -25.50 -8.86
C THR A 97 5.91 -24.64 -10.03
N LEU A 98 5.26 -25.23 -11.04
CA LEU A 98 4.71 -24.49 -12.17
C LEU A 98 3.57 -23.56 -11.73
N GLU A 99 2.67 -24.03 -10.89
CA GLU A 99 1.59 -23.21 -10.33
C GLU A 99 2.14 -22.07 -9.47
N ALA A 100 3.13 -22.36 -8.61
CA ALA A 100 3.82 -21.35 -7.81
C ALA A 100 4.51 -20.31 -8.70
N PHE A 101 5.18 -20.74 -9.77
CA PHE A 101 5.83 -19.85 -10.73
C PHE A 101 4.82 -18.96 -11.47
N GLN A 102 3.69 -19.50 -11.91
CA GLN A 102 2.62 -18.71 -12.54
C GLN A 102 2.01 -17.70 -11.57
N ARG A 103 1.78 -18.09 -10.31
CA ARG A 103 1.26 -17.19 -9.28
C ARG A 103 2.26 -16.10 -8.90
N LEU A 104 3.55 -16.43 -8.79
CA LEU A 104 4.61 -15.44 -8.57
C LEU A 104 4.75 -14.50 -9.77
N GLY A 105 4.65 -15.02 -10.99
CA GLY A 105 4.68 -14.23 -12.22
C GLY A 105 3.52 -13.24 -12.31
N ALA A 106 2.31 -13.65 -11.91
CA ALA A 106 1.15 -12.76 -11.85
C ALA A 106 1.34 -11.60 -10.85
N ASN A 107 2.11 -11.82 -9.78
CA ASN A 107 2.39 -10.82 -8.75
C ASN A 107 3.75 -10.12 -8.91
N LYS A 108 4.45 -10.35 -10.04
CA LYS A 108 5.78 -9.80 -10.27
C LYS A 108 5.83 -8.28 -10.06
N ASN A 109 4.84 -7.56 -10.58
CA ASN A 109 4.75 -6.10 -10.44
C ASN A 109 4.68 -5.65 -8.98
N GLN A 110 4.03 -6.42 -8.10
CA GLN A 110 3.96 -6.09 -6.68
C GLN A 110 5.29 -6.33 -5.97
N ILE A 111 5.99 -7.41 -6.33
CA ILE A 111 7.31 -7.73 -5.79
C ILE A 111 8.31 -6.67 -6.24
N ASP A 112 8.36 -6.37 -7.54
CA ASP A 112 9.21 -5.33 -8.11
C ASP A 112 8.95 -3.99 -7.43
N TYR A 113 7.68 -3.64 -7.19
CA TYR A 113 7.30 -2.43 -6.47
C TYR A 113 7.80 -2.39 -5.01
N VAL A 114 7.80 -3.52 -4.29
CA VAL A 114 8.38 -3.58 -2.94
C VAL A 114 9.89 -3.33 -3.01
N PHE A 115 10.58 -3.95 -3.97
CA PHE A 115 12.01 -3.73 -4.17
C PHE A 115 12.33 -2.29 -4.58
N ASP A 116 11.51 -1.67 -5.43
CA ASP A 116 11.66 -0.27 -5.82
C ASP A 116 11.41 0.66 -4.63
N ASN A 117 10.41 0.36 -3.79
CA ASN A 117 10.21 1.07 -2.53
C ASN A 117 11.43 0.96 -1.62
N TRP A 118 12.07 -0.20 -1.54
CA TRP A 118 13.28 -0.40 -0.74
C TRP A 118 14.52 0.29 -1.25
N LYS A 119 14.65 0.42 -2.57
CA LYS A 119 15.75 1.15 -3.22
C LYS A 119 15.55 2.67 -3.19
N THR A 120 14.33 3.14 -2.95
CA THR A 120 14.06 4.57 -2.79
C THR A 120 14.89 5.09 -1.63
N PRO A 121 15.64 6.20 -1.75
CA PRO A 121 16.41 6.72 -0.62
C PRO A 121 15.54 7.51 0.37
N PHE A 122 16.05 7.72 1.60
CA PHE A 122 15.31 8.42 2.65
C PHE A 122 15.08 9.88 2.33
N LEU A 123 13.91 10.40 2.72
CA LEU A 123 13.65 11.82 2.64
C LEU A 123 14.36 12.57 3.77
N GLU A 124 15.40 13.34 3.45
CA GLU A 124 16.21 14.09 4.40
C GLU A 124 15.75 15.54 4.54
N ASP A 125 15.12 16.13 3.54
CA ASP A 125 14.64 17.51 3.63
C ASP A 125 13.46 17.75 2.71
N ILE A 126 12.67 18.77 3.01
CA ILE A 126 11.54 19.19 2.19
C ILE A 126 11.59 20.70 2.03
N LEU A 127 11.42 21.16 0.80
CA LEU A 127 11.22 22.54 0.44
C LEU A 127 9.86 22.70 -0.23
N VAL A 128 9.24 23.84 0.03
CA VAL A 128 8.04 24.29 -0.67
C VAL A 128 8.47 25.43 -1.57
N VAL A 129 8.23 25.30 -2.87
CA VAL A 129 8.47 26.36 -3.85
C VAL A 129 7.17 26.76 -4.53
N ASP A 130 7.18 27.91 -5.20
CA ASP A 130 6.02 28.41 -5.94
C ASP A 130 5.50 27.38 -6.94
N PRO A 131 4.20 27.47 -7.31
CA PRO A 131 3.65 26.57 -8.31
C PRO A 131 4.41 26.77 -9.63
N TYR A 132 4.63 25.68 -10.36
CA TYR A 132 5.35 25.68 -11.65
C TYR A 132 6.85 25.98 -11.58
N GLN A 133 7.42 26.28 -10.41
CA GLN A 133 8.89 26.33 -10.27
C GLN A 133 9.50 24.93 -10.25
N THR A 134 10.69 24.82 -10.81
CA THR A 134 11.49 23.60 -10.75
C THR A 134 12.14 23.45 -9.40
N CYS A 135 12.25 22.22 -8.90
CA CYS A 135 13.00 21.97 -7.67
C CYS A 135 14.47 22.42 -7.84
N PRO A 136 15.07 23.03 -6.79
CA PRO A 136 16.45 23.47 -6.83
C PRO A 136 17.42 22.29 -6.97
N GLU A 137 18.67 22.56 -7.33
CA GLU A 137 19.70 21.53 -7.48
C GLU A 137 19.84 20.68 -6.20
N GLY A 138 19.87 19.36 -6.37
CA GLY A 138 19.91 18.39 -5.27
C GLY A 138 18.55 18.05 -4.65
N TYR A 139 17.46 18.63 -5.15
CA TYR A 139 16.09 18.28 -4.77
C TYR A 139 15.31 17.71 -5.95
N GLU A 140 14.40 16.79 -5.67
CA GLU A 140 13.48 16.19 -6.65
C GLU A 140 12.02 16.53 -6.31
N TYR A 141 11.13 16.42 -7.31
CA TYR A 141 9.70 16.51 -7.07
C TYR A 141 9.24 15.32 -6.20
N LEU A 142 8.57 15.60 -5.09
CA LEU A 142 8.06 14.55 -4.20
C LEU A 142 6.73 13.97 -4.62
N LEU A 143 6.00 14.69 -5.48
CA LEU A 143 4.72 14.25 -6.02
C LEU A 143 4.91 14.01 -7.51
N ASP A 144 4.57 12.81 -7.99
CA ASP A 144 4.39 12.51 -9.41
C ASP A 144 3.00 11.93 -9.63
N SER A 145 1.99 12.77 -9.40
CA SER A 145 0.61 12.32 -9.54
C SER A 145 0.16 12.43 -10.97
N LYS A 146 -0.13 11.30 -11.58
CA LYS A 146 -0.72 11.21 -12.91
C LYS A 146 -2.23 11.30 -12.79
N TRP A 147 -2.83 12.22 -13.51
CA TRP A 147 -4.26 12.28 -13.72
C TRP A 147 -4.55 11.74 -15.11
N ALA A 148 -5.28 10.62 -15.18
CA ALA A 148 -5.57 9.91 -16.42
C ALA A 148 -6.32 10.72 -17.48
N GLY A 149 -6.79 11.93 -17.15
CA GLY A 149 -7.63 12.75 -18.02
C GLY A 149 -9.03 12.17 -18.18
N THR A 150 -9.78 12.77 -19.10
CA THR A 150 -11.17 12.39 -19.39
C THR A 150 -11.36 12.09 -20.87
N VAL A 151 -12.35 11.26 -21.18
CA VAL A 151 -12.95 11.15 -22.51
C VAL A 151 -14.06 12.19 -22.66
N SER A 152 -14.47 12.47 -23.90
CA SER A 152 -15.59 13.36 -24.15
C SER A 152 -16.88 12.81 -23.53
N GLY A 153 -17.76 13.70 -23.10
CA GLY A 153 -19.02 13.33 -22.46
C GLY A 153 -20.18 14.24 -22.82
N CYS A 154 -21.40 13.80 -22.56
CA CYS A 154 -22.60 14.61 -22.67
C CYS A 154 -23.26 14.69 -21.29
N LEU A 155 -23.38 15.91 -20.76
CA LEU A 155 -24.03 16.18 -19.48
C LEU A 155 -25.38 16.84 -19.72
N CYS A 156 -26.43 16.12 -19.33
CA CYS A 156 -27.79 16.64 -19.26
C CYS A 156 -28.10 16.97 -17.80
N GLN A 157 -28.25 18.25 -17.48
CA GLN A 157 -28.59 18.70 -16.13
C GLN A 157 -29.98 18.17 -15.71
N ALA A 158 -30.14 17.92 -14.42
CA ALA A 158 -31.42 17.50 -13.87
C ALA A 158 -32.49 18.57 -14.14
N THR A 159 -33.62 18.18 -14.73
CA THR A 159 -34.85 18.97 -14.67
C THR A 159 -35.68 18.49 -13.47
N GLU A 160 -36.73 19.21 -13.05
CA GLU A 160 -37.51 18.91 -11.83
C GLU A 160 -37.93 17.44 -11.69
N ASN A 161 -38.09 16.71 -12.81
CA ASN A 161 -38.50 15.30 -12.83
C ASN A 161 -37.44 14.31 -13.35
N ARG A 162 -36.18 14.72 -13.56
CA ARG A 162 -35.13 13.85 -14.13
C ARG A 162 -33.81 13.99 -13.41
N ARG A 163 -33.17 12.87 -13.06
CA ARG A 163 -31.79 12.84 -12.58
C ARG A 163 -30.84 13.31 -13.68
N SER A 164 -29.77 14.00 -13.30
CA SER A 164 -28.70 14.38 -14.23
C SER A 164 -28.15 13.14 -14.91
N LYS A 165 -28.04 13.16 -16.24
CA LYS A 165 -27.51 12.04 -17.03
C LYS A 165 -26.15 12.44 -17.59
N LEU A 166 -25.15 11.60 -17.34
CA LEU A 166 -23.82 11.70 -17.93
C LEU A 166 -23.56 10.46 -18.79
N THR A 167 -23.29 10.69 -20.07
CA THR A 167 -22.92 9.65 -21.04
C THR A 167 -21.56 9.94 -21.64
N ILE A 168 -20.84 8.89 -22.04
CA ILE A 168 -19.59 8.99 -22.80
C ILE A 168 -19.95 9.39 -24.24
N GLY A 169 -19.11 10.24 -24.86
CA GLY A 169 -19.30 10.78 -26.20
C GLY A 169 -19.97 12.16 -26.20
N SER A 170 -19.95 12.84 -27.34
CA SER A 170 -20.55 14.18 -27.49
C SER A 170 -22.08 14.14 -27.47
N CYS A 171 -22.71 15.25 -27.06
CA CYS A 171 -24.17 15.38 -27.13
C CYS A 171 -24.64 15.41 -28.59
N ASN A 172 -25.72 14.68 -28.87
CA ASN A 172 -26.39 14.81 -30.16
C ASN A 172 -27.29 16.07 -30.20
N ILE A 173 -27.79 16.41 -31.39
CA ILE A 173 -28.65 17.60 -31.60
C ILE A 173 -29.90 17.56 -30.71
N LYS A 174 -30.51 16.38 -30.49
CA LYS A 174 -31.71 16.23 -29.65
C LYS A 174 -31.40 16.48 -28.17
N GLU A 175 -30.20 16.13 -27.72
CA GLU A 175 -29.72 16.38 -26.36
C GLU A 175 -29.38 17.86 -26.16
N HIS A 176 -28.72 18.51 -27.12
CA HIS A 176 -28.51 19.95 -27.09
C HIS A 176 -29.81 20.75 -27.00
N ARG A 177 -30.84 20.35 -27.77
CA ARG A 177 -32.19 20.95 -27.68
C ARG A 177 -32.86 20.76 -26.31
N LYS A 178 -32.44 19.77 -25.53
CA LYS A 178 -32.90 19.52 -24.15
C LYS A 178 -32.03 20.23 -23.11
N GLY A 179 -31.11 21.10 -23.51
CA GLY A 179 -30.20 21.82 -22.62
C GLY A 179 -28.98 21.01 -22.17
N CYS A 180 -28.67 19.88 -22.81
CA CYS A 180 -27.45 19.15 -22.53
C CYS A 180 -26.24 19.84 -23.20
N HIS A 181 -25.06 19.69 -22.60
CA HIS A 181 -23.81 20.24 -23.12
C HIS A 181 -22.73 19.17 -23.24
N THR A 182 -21.93 19.29 -24.30
CA THR A 182 -20.79 18.42 -24.54
C THR A 182 -19.63 18.85 -23.66
N ILE A 183 -19.12 17.90 -22.88
CA ILE A 183 -17.87 18.00 -22.13
C ILE A 183 -16.76 17.55 -23.09
N LYS A 184 -15.80 18.45 -23.34
CA LYS A 184 -14.61 18.11 -24.12
C LYS A 184 -13.74 17.13 -23.34
N GLU A 185 -13.07 16.25 -24.07
CA GLU A 185 -12.07 15.38 -23.46
C GLU A 185 -10.89 16.21 -22.93
N THR A 186 -10.27 15.74 -21.85
CA THR A 186 -9.03 16.30 -21.32
C THR A 186 -7.93 15.25 -21.42
N PRO A 187 -6.74 15.57 -21.96
CA PRO A 187 -5.63 14.64 -21.99
C PRO A 187 -5.17 14.25 -20.58
N GLU A 188 -4.43 13.15 -20.50
CA GLU A 188 -3.67 12.80 -19.29
C GLU A 188 -2.68 13.92 -18.96
N SER A 189 -2.50 14.21 -17.67
CA SER A 189 -1.54 15.20 -17.18
C SER A 189 -0.90 14.74 -15.89
N SER A 190 0.39 15.02 -15.70
CA SER A 190 1.02 14.92 -14.38
C SER A 190 0.84 16.23 -13.60
N SER A 191 0.76 16.12 -12.28
CA SER A 191 0.85 17.23 -11.34
C SER A 191 1.88 16.92 -10.28
N HIS A 192 2.75 17.90 -10.04
CA HIS A 192 3.79 17.87 -9.01
C HIS A 192 3.50 18.86 -7.88
N TRP A 193 2.30 19.47 -7.87
CA TRP A 193 1.94 20.52 -6.92
C TRP A 193 0.68 20.19 -6.12
N ILE A 194 0.61 20.75 -4.92
CA ILE A 194 -0.47 20.66 -3.94
C ILE A 194 -0.62 22.03 -3.27
N HIS A 195 -1.83 22.51 -3.04
CA HIS A 195 -2.10 23.80 -2.39
C HIS A 195 -1.43 25.00 -3.08
N ASN A 196 -1.42 24.97 -4.42
CA ASN A 196 -0.73 25.95 -5.26
C ASN A 196 0.77 26.03 -4.98
N SER A 197 1.39 24.94 -4.54
CA SER A 197 2.82 24.88 -4.21
C SER A 197 3.43 23.57 -4.66
N THR A 198 4.69 23.61 -5.02
CA THR A 198 5.45 22.42 -5.44
C THR A 198 6.22 21.88 -4.25
N LEU A 199 6.07 20.58 -3.97
CA LEU A 199 6.86 19.90 -2.93
C LEU A 199 8.13 19.32 -3.52
N CYS A 200 9.26 19.86 -3.07
CA CYS A 200 10.59 19.41 -3.43
C CYS A 200 11.22 18.70 -2.24
N GLY A 201 11.96 17.62 -2.47
CA GLY A 201 12.59 16.88 -1.39
C GLY A 201 14.02 16.50 -1.71
N LYS A 202 14.86 16.52 -0.67
CA LYS A 202 16.23 16.05 -0.75
C LYS A 202 16.29 14.63 -0.23
N ARG A 203 16.88 13.75 -1.01
CA ARG A 203 17.04 12.33 -0.67
C ARG A 203 18.42 12.06 -0.11
N SER A 204 18.52 11.18 0.88
CA SER A 204 19.80 10.66 1.37
C SER A 204 20.50 9.82 0.30
N SER A 205 21.78 9.53 0.51
CA SER A 205 22.45 8.45 -0.21
C SER A 205 21.95 7.06 0.20
N LEU A 206 21.43 6.92 1.43
CA LEU A 206 21.00 5.65 1.99
C LEU A 206 19.57 5.28 1.59
N ASN A 207 19.33 3.99 1.43
CA ASN A 207 18.00 3.41 1.20
C ASN A 207 17.70 2.31 2.25
N PHE A 208 16.56 1.63 2.12
CA PHE A 208 16.16 0.61 3.10
C PHE A 208 17.09 -0.61 3.14
N LEU A 209 17.69 -0.98 2.01
CA LEU A 209 18.60 -2.14 1.92
C LEU A 209 19.93 -1.87 2.66
N GLU A 210 20.32 -0.61 2.74
CA GLU A 210 21.52 -0.13 3.42
C GLU A 210 21.23 0.33 4.86
N LEU A 211 19.98 0.23 5.29
CA LEU A 211 19.54 0.72 6.58
C LEU A 211 20.08 -0.13 7.72
N GLN A 212 20.97 0.44 8.52
CA GLN A 212 21.38 -0.18 9.77
C GLN A 212 20.38 0.10 10.88
N LYS A 213 20.04 -0.96 11.64
CA LYS A 213 19.22 -0.86 12.86
C LYS A 213 20.13 -0.80 14.07
N PRO A 214 19.71 -0.13 15.15
CA PRO A 214 20.42 -0.23 16.42
C PRO A 214 20.55 -1.68 16.88
N ASP A 215 21.62 -1.98 17.60
CA ASP A 215 21.84 -3.28 18.23
C ASP A 215 20.84 -3.56 19.38
N ALA A 216 20.99 -4.70 20.06
CA ALA A 216 20.12 -5.09 21.16
C ALA A 216 20.23 -4.14 22.37
N GLU A 217 21.36 -3.44 22.50
CA GLU A 217 21.65 -2.40 23.49
C GLU A 217 21.18 -1.00 23.05
N ASN A 218 20.51 -0.90 21.90
CA ASN A 218 20.00 0.33 21.29
C ASN A 218 21.10 1.34 20.94
N LYS A 219 22.25 0.85 20.48
CA LYS A 219 23.37 1.64 20.01
C LYS A 219 23.57 1.44 18.51
N CYS A 220 24.10 2.48 17.88
CA CYS A 220 24.57 2.42 16.50
C CYS A 220 26.07 2.13 16.49
N GLU A 221 26.56 1.56 15.38
CA GLU A 221 27.99 1.37 15.16
C GLU A 221 28.76 2.70 15.21
N ILE A 222 30.07 2.63 15.46
CA ILE A 222 30.93 3.81 15.54
C ILE A 222 30.88 4.57 14.21
N GLY A 223 30.68 5.89 14.28
CA GLY A 223 30.52 6.76 13.11
C GLY A 223 29.07 6.96 12.68
N LEU A 224 28.13 6.23 13.28
CA LEU A 224 26.69 6.40 13.06
C LEU A 224 26.00 7.00 14.29
N LYS A 225 24.92 7.74 14.05
CA LYS A 225 24.01 8.26 15.06
C LYS A 225 22.62 7.65 14.89
N MET A 226 21.92 7.55 16.01
CA MET A 226 20.55 7.05 16.05
C MET A 226 19.55 8.16 15.71
N CYS A 227 18.60 7.84 14.83
CA CYS A 227 17.51 8.70 14.37
C CYS A 227 16.16 8.00 14.57
N GLY A 228 15.08 8.78 14.76
CA GLY A 228 13.74 8.28 15.10
C GLY A 228 13.45 8.30 16.61
N ASN A 229 12.28 7.80 17.02
CA ASN A 229 11.86 7.82 18.41
C ASN A 229 12.56 6.76 19.28
N THR A 230 13.49 7.21 20.10
CA THR A 230 14.32 6.38 21.00
C THR A 230 13.65 6.08 22.34
N LEU A 231 12.52 6.72 22.66
CA LEU A 231 11.92 6.64 24.01
C LEU A 231 10.98 5.46 24.18
N HIS A 232 10.35 4.98 23.09
CA HIS A 232 9.21 4.08 23.19
C HIS A 232 9.30 2.85 22.29
N ASP A 233 9.98 2.92 21.14
CA ASP A 233 10.07 1.77 20.24
C ASP A 233 11.26 1.89 19.27
N PHE A 234 12.36 1.20 19.61
CA PHE A 234 13.57 1.14 18.78
C PHE A 234 13.35 0.45 17.44
N LYS A 235 12.19 -0.21 17.21
CA LYS A 235 11.85 -0.76 15.88
C LYS A 235 11.80 0.32 14.79
N PHE A 236 11.47 1.55 15.18
CA PHE A 236 11.43 2.70 14.27
C PHE A 236 12.73 3.50 14.27
N ALA A 237 13.67 3.18 15.16
CA ALA A 237 14.98 3.80 15.15
C ALA A 237 15.81 3.30 13.96
N THR A 238 16.69 4.16 13.48
CA THR A 238 17.58 3.93 12.33
C THR A 238 18.93 4.53 12.62
N CYS A 239 20.00 3.87 12.19
CA CYS A 239 21.36 4.37 12.31
C CYS A 239 21.78 5.00 10.99
N VAL A 240 22.22 6.26 11.04
CA VAL A 240 22.68 7.03 9.87
C VAL A 240 24.05 7.65 10.17
N PRO A 241 24.87 8.01 9.16
CA PRO A 241 26.15 8.67 9.40
C PRO A 241 26.02 9.90 10.29
N THR A 242 27.01 10.12 11.16
CA THR A 242 26.98 11.20 12.16
C THR A 242 26.79 12.58 11.53
N ASP A 243 27.34 12.79 10.33
CA ASP A 243 27.28 14.05 9.60
C ASP A 243 26.03 14.20 8.70
N SER A 244 25.27 13.13 8.48
CA SER A 244 24.05 13.15 7.66
C SER A 244 22.82 13.58 8.49
N PRO A 245 21.86 14.33 7.93
CA PRO A 245 20.63 14.65 8.65
C PRO A 245 19.79 13.38 8.92
N CYS A 246 19.07 13.34 10.04
CA CYS A 246 18.15 12.24 10.32
C CYS A 246 16.99 12.25 9.32
N PRO A 247 16.52 11.12 8.81
CA PRO A 247 15.43 11.10 7.84
C PRO A 247 14.09 11.58 8.43
N ILE A 248 13.23 12.13 7.58
CA ILE A 248 11.86 12.50 7.92
C ILE A 248 11.03 11.23 8.10
N THR A 249 10.32 11.15 9.22
CA THR A 249 9.53 9.98 9.65
C THR A 249 8.03 10.24 9.64
N ASP A 250 7.61 11.51 9.66
CA ASP A 250 6.19 11.86 9.64
C ASP A 250 5.94 13.21 8.97
N LEU A 251 4.81 13.32 8.28
CA LEU A 251 4.29 14.53 7.66
C LEU A 251 2.83 14.73 8.05
N ALA A 252 2.46 15.99 8.28
CA ALA A 252 1.10 16.42 8.55
C ALA A 252 0.88 17.80 7.95
N VAL A 253 -0.32 18.10 7.44
CA VAL A 253 -0.69 19.46 7.04
C VAL A 253 -1.81 19.95 7.93
N SER A 254 -1.75 21.21 8.34
CA SER A 254 -2.82 21.83 9.11
C SER A 254 -3.06 23.26 8.66
N SER A 255 -4.33 23.66 8.65
CA SER A 255 -4.76 25.04 8.45
C SER A 255 -4.78 25.86 9.75
N THR A 256 -4.65 25.21 10.91
CA THR A 256 -4.59 25.91 12.21
C THR A 256 -3.14 26.09 12.65
N GLN A 257 -2.84 27.23 13.27
CA GLN A 257 -1.48 27.62 13.67
C GLN A 257 -0.78 26.66 14.66
N SER A 258 -1.52 25.71 15.24
CA SER A 258 -0.93 24.67 16.09
C SER A 258 -1.86 23.46 16.15
N PRO A 259 -1.72 22.47 15.24
CA PRO A 259 -2.29 21.16 15.52
C PRO A 259 -1.68 20.64 16.83
N SER A 260 -2.36 19.71 17.51
CA SER A 260 -1.84 19.03 18.70
C SER A 260 -0.69 18.05 18.35
N LEU A 261 0.17 18.45 17.42
CA LEU A 261 1.40 17.75 17.08
C LEU A 261 2.42 18.05 18.18
N GLY A 262 3.18 17.02 18.57
CA GLY A 262 4.19 17.16 19.63
C GLY A 262 5.27 18.20 19.30
N LYS A 263 6.12 18.51 20.27
CA LYS A 263 7.20 19.52 20.14
C LYS A 263 8.27 19.19 19.08
N ASN A 264 8.25 17.99 18.51
CA ASN A 264 9.28 17.48 17.61
C ASN A 264 8.97 17.71 16.11
N TYR A 265 8.05 18.64 15.82
CA TYR A 265 7.66 18.97 14.45
C TYR A 265 8.26 20.30 14.01
N GLU A 266 8.95 20.26 12.89
CA GLU A 266 9.39 21.42 12.13
C GLU A 266 8.25 21.89 11.22
N LYS A 267 8.27 23.16 10.79
CA LYS A 267 7.16 23.82 10.10
C LYS A 267 7.64 24.49 8.83
N ILE A 268 6.92 24.31 7.73
CA ILE A 268 7.13 25.00 6.44
C ILE A 268 5.79 25.56 5.98
N ALA A 269 5.76 26.81 5.52
CA ALA A 269 4.56 27.38 4.91
C ALA A 269 4.25 26.61 3.62
N LEU A 270 3.05 26.03 3.54
CA LEU A 270 2.59 25.33 2.34
C LEU A 270 1.78 26.27 1.44
N SER A 271 0.97 27.12 2.05
CA SER A 271 0.21 28.20 1.41
C SER A 271 -0.07 29.30 2.44
N ASP A 272 -0.76 30.37 2.05
CA ASP A 272 -1.14 31.47 2.96
C ASP A 272 -1.93 31.01 4.19
N SER A 273 -2.63 29.87 4.08
CA SER A 273 -3.54 29.38 5.12
C SER A 273 -3.14 28.02 5.70
N GLN A 274 -2.04 27.43 5.24
CA GLN A 274 -1.65 26.08 5.63
C GLN A 274 -0.16 25.94 5.86
N THR A 275 0.16 25.09 6.83
CA THR A 275 1.53 24.75 7.19
C THR A 275 1.73 23.25 7.03
N LEU A 276 2.80 22.88 6.34
CA LEU A 276 3.35 21.53 6.35
C LEU A 276 4.20 21.36 7.60
N TYR A 277 3.88 20.35 8.38
CA TYR A 277 4.61 19.94 9.56
C TYR A 277 5.33 18.64 9.24
N TYR A 278 6.59 18.51 9.64
CA TYR A 278 7.33 17.28 9.49
C TYR A 278 8.15 16.94 10.73
N SER A 279 8.39 15.66 10.99
CA SER A 279 9.18 15.21 12.14
C SER A 279 10.21 14.17 11.76
N ARG A 280 11.39 14.26 12.37
CA ARG A 280 12.49 13.28 12.28
C ARG A 280 12.53 12.34 13.50
N ASN A 281 11.60 12.52 14.43
CA ASN A 281 11.58 11.87 15.73
C ASN A 281 10.15 11.42 16.08
N SER A 282 9.50 10.74 15.15
CA SER A 282 8.19 10.10 15.36
C SER A 282 8.33 8.58 15.54
N SER A 283 7.25 7.92 15.95
CA SER A 283 7.18 6.45 16.08
C SER A 283 6.88 5.76 14.75
N HIS A 284 7.47 6.25 13.66
CA HIS A 284 7.27 5.71 12.32
C HIS A 284 8.62 5.54 11.63
N LEU A 285 8.68 4.62 10.66
CA LEU A 285 9.83 4.52 9.78
C LEU A 285 9.98 5.76 8.89
N PRO A 286 11.19 6.01 8.37
CA PRO A 286 11.43 7.04 7.37
C PRO A 286 10.40 7.02 6.23
N VAL A 287 9.91 8.20 5.85
CA VAL A 287 9.00 8.40 4.72
C VAL A 287 9.76 8.06 3.43
N ALA A 288 9.21 7.13 2.67
CA ALA A 288 9.76 6.71 1.39
C ALA A 288 9.04 7.43 0.23
N GLU A 289 7.72 7.58 0.33
CA GLU A 289 6.89 8.03 -0.79
C GLU A 289 5.77 8.96 -0.34
N LEU A 290 5.45 9.94 -1.20
CA LEU A 290 4.24 10.74 -1.15
C LEU A 290 3.39 10.47 -2.39
N LYS A 291 2.06 10.40 -2.20
CA LYS A 291 1.12 10.09 -3.28
C LYS A 291 -0.14 10.93 -3.13
N LEU A 292 -0.54 11.61 -4.21
CA LEU A 292 -1.76 12.42 -4.25
C LEU A 292 -2.82 11.71 -5.11
N THR A 293 -3.97 11.35 -4.52
CA THR A 293 -5.03 10.56 -5.17
C THR A 293 -6.43 11.05 -4.81
N GLU A 294 -7.42 10.93 -5.70
CA GLU A 294 -8.82 11.29 -5.39
C GLU A 294 -9.44 10.39 -4.31
N GLY A 295 -9.13 9.09 -4.38
CA GLY A 295 -9.50 8.08 -3.39
C GLY A 295 -8.33 7.66 -2.52
N SER A 296 -8.34 6.40 -2.10
CA SER A 296 -7.22 5.79 -1.38
C SER A 296 -6.18 5.24 -2.38
N PRO A 297 -4.88 5.26 -2.06
CA PRO A 297 -3.87 4.73 -2.98
C PRO A 297 -4.05 3.24 -3.26
N CYS A 298 -3.98 2.87 -4.54
CA CYS A 298 -3.87 1.47 -4.96
C CYS A 298 -2.46 0.94 -4.68
N ILE A 299 -2.36 -0.38 -4.45
CA ILE A 299 -1.09 -1.10 -4.36
C ILE A 299 -0.32 -1.01 -5.67
N GLU A 300 -1.02 -1.18 -6.80
CA GLU A 300 -0.40 -1.02 -8.12
C GLU A 300 -0.20 0.46 -8.46
N VAL A 301 1.03 0.81 -8.84
CA VAL A 301 1.44 2.20 -9.12
C VAL A 301 0.63 2.82 -10.25
N HIS A 302 0.23 2.02 -11.25
CA HIS A 302 -0.49 2.47 -12.43
C HIS A 302 -2.02 2.41 -12.29
N GLU A 303 -2.53 2.00 -11.13
CA GLU A 303 -3.96 1.99 -10.84
C GLU A 303 -4.36 3.26 -10.10
N PHE A 304 -5.56 3.76 -10.44
CA PHE A 304 -6.10 5.00 -9.91
C PHE A 304 -7.39 4.72 -9.16
N ASP A 305 -7.42 5.02 -7.86
CA ASP A 305 -8.70 5.05 -7.16
C ASP A 305 -9.39 6.39 -7.38
N HIS A 306 -10.56 6.32 -8.01
CA HIS A 306 -11.47 7.44 -8.11
C HIS A 306 -12.42 7.41 -6.92
N ALA A 307 -12.58 8.55 -6.25
CA ALA A 307 -13.56 8.70 -5.18
C ALA A 307 -14.91 8.11 -5.62
N THR A 308 -15.44 7.16 -4.84
CA THR A 308 -16.64 6.35 -5.17
C THR A 308 -17.87 7.19 -5.52
N ARG A 309 -17.91 8.46 -5.11
CA ARG A 309 -19.00 9.40 -5.36
C ARG A 309 -18.76 10.37 -6.51
N SER A 310 -17.64 10.28 -7.21
CA SER A 310 -17.36 11.12 -8.37
C SER A 310 -18.31 10.77 -9.52
N ARG A 311 -19.24 11.67 -9.83
CA ARG A 311 -20.15 11.53 -10.99
C ARG A 311 -19.39 11.39 -12.31
N PHE A 312 -18.18 11.93 -12.36
CA PHE A 312 -17.28 11.93 -13.52
C PHE A 312 -16.36 10.73 -13.58
N LYS A 313 -16.46 9.78 -12.62
CA LYS A 313 -15.82 8.48 -12.75
C LYS A 313 -16.09 7.90 -14.13
N LYS A 314 -17.32 8.02 -14.65
CA LYS A 314 -17.74 7.57 -15.99
C LYS A 314 -17.03 8.21 -17.19
N LEU A 315 -16.32 9.33 -17.01
CA LEU A 315 -15.54 9.96 -18.09
C LEU A 315 -14.04 9.78 -17.93
N SER A 316 -13.54 9.19 -16.84
CA SER A 316 -12.10 8.92 -16.69
C SER A 316 -11.61 7.97 -17.79
N ARG A 317 -10.46 8.24 -18.43
CA ARG A 317 -9.90 7.35 -19.46
C ARG A 317 -9.62 5.94 -18.94
N ASN A 318 -9.42 5.80 -17.63
CA ASN A 318 -9.06 4.56 -16.95
C ASN A 318 -10.18 3.95 -16.08
N ILE A 319 -11.47 4.19 -16.39
CA ILE A 319 -12.64 3.65 -15.64
C ILE A 319 -12.53 2.16 -15.30
N LYS A 320 -11.96 1.35 -16.20
CA LYS A 320 -11.84 -0.10 -16.03
C LYS A 320 -10.74 -0.51 -15.03
N LYS A 321 -10.00 0.44 -14.47
CA LYS A 321 -8.91 0.25 -13.51
C LYS A 321 -9.15 1.09 -12.25
N GLY A 322 -10.19 0.75 -11.49
CA GLY A 322 -10.09 1.00 -10.04
C GLY A 322 -8.94 0.16 -9.47
N CYS A 323 -8.71 0.14 -8.16
CA CYS A 323 -7.77 -0.84 -7.64
C CYS A 323 -8.36 -2.25 -7.90
N ASN A 324 -7.90 -2.93 -8.96
CA ASN A 324 -8.57 -4.12 -9.50
C ASN A 324 -8.03 -5.41 -8.88
N THR A 325 -6.95 -5.32 -8.11
CA THR A 325 -6.51 -6.41 -7.25
C THR A 325 -7.59 -6.69 -6.20
N ILE A 326 -8.47 -7.62 -6.53
CA ILE A 326 -9.48 -8.19 -5.63
C ILE A 326 -8.86 -9.46 -5.04
N LEU A 327 -8.48 -9.41 -3.76
CA LEU A 327 -8.39 -10.64 -2.97
C LEU A 327 -9.81 -10.91 -2.44
N GLU A 328 -10.42 -12.01 -2.87
CA GLU A 328 -11.67 -12.57 -2.31
C GLU A 328 -12.77 -11.53 -1.95
N ASN A 329 -13.15 -10.67 -2.91
CA ASN A 329 -14.25 -9.69 -2.87
C ASN A 329 -13.97 -8.30 -2.27
N ASP A 330 -12.74 -7.98 -1.84
CA ASP A 330 -12.39 -6.65 -1.35
C ASP A 330 -11.36 -5.94 -2.26
N VAL A 331 -11.58 -4.64 -2.47
CA VAL A 331 -10.64 -3.74 -3.17
C VAL A 331 -9.40 -3.59 -2.28
N LEU A 332 -8.24 -4.04 -2.77
CA LEU A 332 -6.98 -3.90 -2.04
C LEU A 332 -6.49 -2.45 -2.07
N TYR A 333 -6.84 -1.71 -1.04
CA TYR A 333 -6.17 -0.46 -0.71
C TYR A 333 -4.82 -0.76 -0.05
N ASP A 334 -3.82 0.05 -0.37
CA ASP A 334 -2.55 -0.04 0.34
C ASP A 334 -2.69 0.65 1.70
N GLU A 335 -3.10 -0.12 2.72
CA GLU A 335 -3.26 0.34 4.12
C GLU A 335 -1.97 0.91 4.73
N ARG A 336 -0.81 0.69 4.09
CA ARG A 336 0.47 1.24 4.53
C ARG A 336 0.58 2.74 4.25
N TYR A 337 -0.24 3.27 3.33
CA TYR A 337 -0.36 4.72 3.16
C TYR A 337 -1.14 5.33 4.30
N ARG A 338 -0.53 6.35 4.92
CA ARG A 338 -1.15 7.17 5.95
C ARG A 338 -1.61 8.47 5.34
N PHE A 339 -2.84 8.84 5.65
CA PHE A 339 -3.43 10.10 5.22
C PHE A 339 -2.70 11.28 5.88
N VAL A 340 -2.26 12.25 5.07
CA VAL A 340 -1.60 13.48 5.52
C VAL A 340 -2.62 14.62 5.56
N THR A 341 -3.30 14.86 4.44
CA THR A 341 -4.34 15.89 4.31
C THR A 341 -5.23 15.63 3.10
N SER A 342 -6.40 16.25 3.09
CA SER A 342 -7.26 16.34 1.92
C SER A 342 -7.16 17.75 1.39
N GLU A 343 -7.06 17.87 0.09
CA GLU A 343 -7.19 19.13 -0.60
C GLU A 343 -8.45 19.18 -1.46
N ASP A 344 -9.19 20.28 -1.29
CA ASP A 344 -10.17 20.73 -2.26
C ASP A 344 -9.44 21.37 -3.46
N ASN A 345 -8.69 20.58 -4.25
CA ASN A 345 -7.80 21.11 -5.29
C ASN A 345 -8.59 21.40 -6.57
N TYR A 346 -9.56 22.29 -6.43
CA TYR A 346 -10.47 22.68 -7.49
C TYR A 346 -9.79 23.60 -8.51
N GLU A 347 -8.69 24.27 -8.15
CA GLU A 347 -8.02 25.29 -8.99
C GLU A 347 -7.41 24.72 -10.29
N ILE A 348 -6.81 23.52 -10.26
CA ILE A 348 -6.29 22.86 -11.48
C ILE A 348 -7.42 22.62 -12.49
N ILE A 349 -8.59 22.19 -11.99
CA ILE A 349 -9.79 21.92 -12.80
C ILE A 349 -10.49 23.23 -13.22
N LYS A 350 -10.49 24.26 -12.36
CA LYS A 350 -11.08 25.58 -12.62
C LYS A 350 -10.43 26.32 -13.76
N SER A 351 -9.11 26.18 -13.93
CA SER A 351 -8.37 26.81 -15.04
C SER A 351 -8.94 26.43 -16.43
N GLN A 352 -9.74 25.35 -16.50
CA GLN A 352 -10.59 25.01 -17.63
C GLN A 352 -12.00 25.60 -17.39
N ALA A 353 -12.23 26.85 -17.83
CA ALA A 353 -13.37 27.72 -17.51
C ALA A 353 -14.82 27.19 -17.74
N HIS A 354 -15.00 25.97 -18.25
CA HIS A 354 -16.32 25.34 -18.46
C HIS A 354 -16.72 24.31 -17.38
N TRP A 355 -15.84 24.02 -16.44
CA TRP A 355 -15.99 22.87 -15.54
C TRP A 355 -16.82 23.18 -14.28
N GLU A 356 -16.90 24.45 -13.88
CA GLU A 356 -17.44 24.81 -12.57
C GLU A 356 -18.93 24.53 -12.37
N LYS A 357 -19.72 24.67 -13.43
CA LYS A 357 -21.19 24.58 -13.37
C LYS A 357 -21.71 23.14 -13.40
N ALA A 358 -20.88 22.21 -13.88
CA ALA A 358 -21.22 20.80 -14.06
C ALA A 358 -20.85 19.92 -12.86
N TRP A 359 -19.80 20.30 -12.11
CA TRP A 359 -19.10 19.34 -11.26
C TRP A 359 -19.64 19.15 -9.84
N GLY A 360 -20.37 20.12 -9.26
CA GLY A 360 -21.07 20.01 -7.98
C GLY A 360 -20.30 19.29 -6.87
N LYS A 361 -19.57 20.04 -6.02
CA LYS A 361 -18.54 19.60 -5.06
C LYS A 361 -17.41 18.81 -5.73
N ALA A 362 -16.28 19.50 -5.90
CA ALA A 362 -15.05 19.04 -6.53
C ALA A 362 -14.57 17.69 -5.99
N SER A 363 -13.89 16.92 -6.83
CA SER A 363 -13.09 15.78 -6.40
C SER A 363 -12.00 16.27 -5.45
N THR A 364 -12.02 15.78 -4.22
CA THR A 364 -10.97 16.07 -3.22
C THR A 364 -9.77 15.19 -3.53
N MET A 365 -8.60 15.80 -3.70
CA MET A 365 -7.33 15.07 -3.83
C MET A 365 -6.74 14.90 -2.44
N ASN A 366 -6.44 13.67 -2.05
CA ASN A 366 -5.90 13.33 -0.74
C ASN A 366 -4.39 13.08 -0.87
N LEU A 367 -3.60 13.74 -0.05
CA LEU A 367 -2.18 13.48 0.10
C LEU A 367 -1.99 12.36 1.11
N TYR A 368 -1.25 11.34 0.68
CA TYR A 368 -0.82 10.24 1.51
C TYR A 368 0.70 10.19 1.57
N GLN A 369 1.21 9.72 2.69
CA GLN A 369 2.60 9.35 2.87
C GLN A 369 2.70 7.85 3.11
N ARG A 370 3.83 7.26 2.76
CA ARG A 370 4.13 5.87 3.08
C ARG A 370 5.58 5.73 3.50
N SER A 371 5.79 5.02 4.60
CA SER A 371 7.13 4.60 5.03
C SER A 371 7.53 3.30 4.32
N TYR A 372 8.77 2.86 4.46
CA TYR A 372 9.21 1.60 3.84
C TYR A 372 8.34 0.40 4.21
N ILE A 373 8.14 -0.47 3.23
CA ILE A 373 7.40 -1.71 3.39
C ILE A 373 8.26 -2.66 4.24
N GLN A 374 7.92 -2.83 5.51
CA GLN A 374 8.57 -3.82 6.35
C GLN A 374 8.13 -5.22 5.92
N TRP A 375 9.06 -6.17 5.90
CA TRP A 375 8.70 -7.58 5.93
C TRP A 375 8.29 -7.90 7.37
N GLY A 376 6.99 -7.93 7.62
CA GLY A 376 6.47 -8.49 8.85
C GLY A 376 6.74 -9.99 8.90
N SER A 377 6.99 -10.52 10.09
CA SER A 377 7.06 -11.98 10.32
C SER A 377 5.70 -12.68 10.18
N GLU A 378 4.66 -11.97 9.75
CA GLU A 378 3.28 -12.44 9.66
C GLU A 378 2.87 -12.91 8.25
N CYS A 379 3.79 -12.88 7.27
CA CYS A 379 3.56 -13.41 5.92
C CYS A 379 3.61 -14.95 5.86
#